data_AF-A0A377F885-F1
#
_entry.id   AF-A0A377F885-F1
#
_cell.length_a   1.000
_cell.length_b   1.000
_cell.length_c   1.000
_cell.angle_alpha   90.00
_cell.angle_beta   90.00
_cell.angle_gamma   90.00
#
_symmetry.space_group_name_H-M   'P 1'
#
loop_
_entity.id
_entity.type
_entity.pdbx_description
1 polymer ?
#
loop_
_entity_poly.entity_id
_entity_poly.type
_entity_poly.pdbx_seq_one_letter_code
_entity_poly.pdbx_strand_id
1 'polypeptide(L)'
;MKGYDHAFLLQAKGDGKKVAAHVWSADEKIAAEGLHHRSGSAILLRQLPRRHTVAGEPNLTPTGKGWLLESEFLPDSPNHPEWPQPDCFLRPGEEYSSLTEYQFIAE
;
A
#
# COMPACT_ATOMS: atom_id res chain seq x y z
N MET A 1 -4.90 0.62 21.33
CA MET A 1 -4.98 1.12 19.93
C MET A 1 -5.76 0.07 19.13
N LYS A 2 -6.74 0.45 18.29
CA LYS A 2 -7.49 -0.50 17.43
C LYS A 2 -7.31 -0.05 15.98
N GLY A 3 -6.58 -0.82 15.18
CA GLY A 3 -6.26 -0.54 13.77
C GLY A 3 -5.01 -1.27 13.29
N TYR A 4 -4.74 -1.22 11.98
CA TYR A 4 -3.50 -1.69 11.36
C TYR A 4 -2.62 -0.49 11.03
N ASP A 5 -1.35 -0.56 11.40
CA ASP A 5 -0.28 0.37 11.02
C ASP A 5 1.01 -0.43 10.92
N HIS A 6 0.99 -1.42 10.02
CA HIS A 6 2.00 -2.48 9.95
C HIS A 6 2.36 -2.78 8.49
N ALA A 7 3.63 -3.06 8.27
CA ALA A 7 4.12 -3.57 7.01
C ALA A 7 3.92 -5.08 6.91
N PHE A 8 3.49 -5.52 5.74
CA PHE A 8 3.30 -6.91 5.37
C PHE A 8 4.31 -7.24 4.27
N LEU A 9 5.17 -8.21 4.54
CA LEU A 9 6.11 -8.71 3.54
C LEU A 9 5.35 -9.53 2.49
N LEU A 10 5.44 -9.11 1.23
CA LEU A 10 4.72 -9.76 0.14
C LEU A 10 5.42 -11.04 -0.32
N GLN A 11 4.65 -12.11 -0.46
CA GLN A 11 5.11 -13.35 -1.11
C GLN A 11 5.23 -13.21 -2.64
N ALA A 12 4.89 -12.04 -3.20
CA ALA A 12 5.01 -11.76 -4.62
C ALA A 12 6.47 -11.75 -5.10
N LYS A 13 7.43 -11.41 -4.22
CA LYS A 13 8.87 -11.33 -4.55
C LYS A 13 9.16 -10.51 -5.82
N GLY A 14 8.41 -9.41 -6.00
CA GLY A 14 8.49 -8.55 -7.18
C GLY A 14 7.88 -9.12 -8.47
N ASP A 15 7.25 -10.29 -8.43
CA ASP A 15 6.34 -10.70 -9.51
C ASP A 15 5.12 -9.82 -9.44
N GLY A 16 5.10 -8.86 -10.35
CA GLY A 16 4.03 -7.92 -10.32
C GLY A 16 2.65 -8.54 -10.56
N LYS A 17 2.57 -9.68 -11.26
CA LYS A 17 1.28 -10.24 -11.69
C LYS A 17 0.45 -10.77 -10.52
N LYS A 18 1.07 -10.83 -9.34
CA LYS A 18 0.43 -11.25 -8.11
C LYS A 18 -0.22 -10.07 -7.40
N VAL A 19 -1.46 -10.33 -7.05
CA VAL A 19 -2.30 -9.44 -6.26
C VAL A 19 -1.76 -9.37 -4.84
N ALA A 20 -1.46 -8.17 -4.36
CA ALA A 20 -0.97 -8.02 -2.99
C ALA A 20 -2.04 -7.66 -1.96
N ALA A 21 -3.13 -7.05 -2.39
CA ALA A 21 -4.28 -6.78 -1.53
C ALA A 21 -5.56 -6.84 -2.36
N HIS A 22 -6.69 -6.98 -1.67
CA HIS A 22 -7.98 -6.65 -2.24
C HIS A 22 -8.73 -5.83 -1.21
N VAL A 23 -9.51 -4.87 -1.67
CA VAL A 23 -10.33 -4.00 -0.82
C VAL A 23 -11.76 -4.11 -1.32
N TRP A 24 -12.74 -4.09 -0.44
CA TRP A 24 -14.14 -4.10 -0.83
C TRP A 24 -14.89 -3.16 0.08
N SER A 25 -15.85 -2.44 -0.50
CA SER A 25 -16.85 -1.75 0.30
C SER A 25 -17.73 -2.78 1.00
N ALA A 26 -18.18 -2.48 2.21
CA ALA A 26 -18.99 -3.42 3.00
C ALA A 26 -20.35 -3.74 2.34
N ASP A 27 -20.80 -2.89 1.43
CA ASP A 27 -22.01 -3.05 0.64
C ASP A 27 -21.76 -3.57 -0.77
N GLU A 28 -20.52 -3.94 -1.12
CA GLU A 28 -20.12 -4.55 -2.40
C GLU A 28 -20.49 -3.69 -3.62
N LYS A 29 -20.60 -2.36 -3.44
CA LYS A 29 -21.08 -1.43 -4.48
C LYS A 29 -20.05 -0.43 -4.97
N ILE A 30 -19.11 -0.07 -4.11
CA ILE A 30 -17.98 0.76 -4.52
C ILE A 30 -16.82 -0.17 -4.82
N ALA A 31 -16.45 -0.15 -6.10
CA ALA A 31 -15.20 -0.61 -6.67
C ALA A 31 -14.02 -0.01 -5.90
N ALA A 32 -13.64 -0.65 -4.81
CA ALA A 32 -12.25 -0.97 -4.54
C ALA A 32 -11.99 -2.46 -4.81
N GLU A 33 -12.98 -3.15 -5.39
CA GLU A 33 -12.98 -4.55 -5.78
C GLU A 33 -11.70 -4.85 -6.57
N GLY A 34 -10.78 -5.54 -5.90
CA GLY A 34 -9.47 -5.85 -6.44
C GLY A 34 -8.60 -4.64 -6.77
N LEU A 35 -8.25 -3.82 -5.77
CA LEU A 35 -6.99 -3.09 -5.84
C LEU A 35 -5.84 -4.10 -6.00
N HIS A 36 -5.51 -4.43 -7.24
CA HIS A 36 -4.40 -5.30 -7.59
C HIS A 36 -3.07 -4.58 -7.41
N HIS A 37 -2.72 -4.39 -6.13
CA HIS A 37 -1.47 -3.79 -5.77
C HIS A 37 -0.33 -4.72 -6.20
N ARG A 38 0.51 -4.18 -7.06
CA ARG A 38 1.72 -4.77 -7.59
C ARG A 38 2.89 -4.11 -6.86
N SER A 39 3.83 -4.84 -6.25
CA SER A 39 5.01 -4.22 -5.61
C SER A 39 6.21 -5.17 -5.62
N GLY A 40 7.40 -4.58 -5.76
CA GLY A 40 8.70 -5.25 -5.76
C GLY A 40 9.09 -5.91 -4.44
N SER A 41 8.57 -5.39 -3.31
CA SER A 41 9.13 -5.63 -1.98
C SER A 41 8.05 -5.88 -0.92
N ALA A 42 7.47 -4.83 -0.33
CA ALA A 42 6.48 -4.93 0.76
C ALA A 42 5.30 -3.95 0.55
N ILE A 43 4.30 -4.08 1.43
CA ILE A 43 3.19 -3.12 1.57
C ILE A 43 3.01 -2.74 3.02
N LEU A 44 2.90 -1.45 3.28
CA LEU A 44 2.38 -0.92 4.53
C LEU A 44 0.88 -0.71 4.42
N LEU A 45 0.13 -1.38 5.31
CA LEU A 45 -1.29 -1.10 5.52
C LEU A 45 -1.43 -0.20 6.74
N ARG A 46 -1.94 1.00 6.50
CA ARG A 46 -2.12 2.02 7.53
C ARG A 46 -3.57 2.48 7.61
N GLN A 47 -4.14 2.42 8.80
CA GLN A 47 -5.43 3.03 9.11
C GLN A 47 -5.24 4.52 9.41
N LEU A 48 -5.93 5.38 8.67
CA LEU A 48 -5.94 6.80 8.95
C LEU A 48 -6.99 7.14 10.02
N PRO A 49 -6.66 8.03 10.99
CA PRO A 49 -7.66 8.56 11.90
C PRO A 49 -8.74 9.35 11.15
N ARG A 50 -9.93 9.51 11.78
CA ARG A 50 -11.13 10.18 11.22
C ARG A 50 -10.96 11.64 10.77
N ARG A 51 -9.75 12.18 10.79
CA ARG A 51 -9.43 13.57 10.41
C ARG A 51 -8.25 13.59 9.44
N HIS A 52 -8.45 13.04 8.25
CA HIS A 52 -7.69 13.54 7.10
C HIS A 52 -8.58 14.58 6.42
N THR A 53 -8.27 15.85 6.64
CA THR A 53 -8.77 16.93 5.78
C THR A 53 -8.18 16.73 4.39
N VAL A 54 -9.02 16.46 3.40
CA VAL A 54 -8.61 16.59 2.00
C VAL A 54 -8.25 18.05 1.78
N ALA A 55 -6.99 18.34 1.46
CA ALA A 55 -6.57 19.69 1.14
C ALA A 55 -7.31 20.13 -0.14
N GLY A 56 -8.18 21.13 -0.04
CA GLY A 56 -8.91 21.72 -1.18
C GLY A 56 -10.43 21.73 -1.08
N GLU A 57 -11.04 20.99 -0.15
CA GLU A 57 -12.50 20.83 -0.08
C GLU A 57 -13.03 21.19 1.33
N PRO A 58 -13.25 22.48 1.63
CA PRO A 58 -13.63 22.95 2.98
C PRO A 58 -15.01 22.45 3.46
N ASN A 59 -15.83 21.87 2.57
CA ASN A 59 -17.20 21.44 2.87
C ASN A 59 -17.39 19.91 2.91
N LEU A 60 -16.34 19.11 2.73
CA LEU A 60 -16.44 17.68 3.00
C LEU A 60 -16.43 17.46 4.52
N THR A 61 -17.60 17.16 5.07
CA THR A 61 -17.67 16.56 6.41
C THR A 61 -16.77 15.32 6.41
N PRO A 62 -15.92 15.10 7.45
CA PRO A 62 -15.07 13.91 7.50
C PRO A 62 -15.93 12.64 7.60
N THR A 63 -16.32 12.09 6.46
CA THR A 63 -17.16 10.89 6.38
C THR A 63 -16.27 9.66 6.44
N GLY A 64 -15.76 9.36 7.63
CA GLY A 64 -15.22 8.03 7.94
C GLY A 64 -13.74 7.96 8.31
N LYS A 65 -13.29 6.73 8.61
CA LYS A 65 -11.88 6.38 8.79
C LYS A 65 -11.34 5.98 7.41
N GLY A 66 -10.31 6.66 6.93
CA GLY A 66 -9.60 6.27 5.71
C GLY A 66 -8.59 5.17 5.99
N TRP A 67 -8.04 4.61 4.92
CA TRP A 67 -6.97 3.61 4.96
C TRP A 67 -6.00 3.89 3.81
N LEU A 68 -4.75 3.48 3.97
CA LEU A 68 -3.70 3.57 2.97
C LEU A 68 -3.08 2.20 2.76
N LEU A 69 -2.79 1.89 1.50
CA LEU A 69 -1.98 0.76 1.07
C LEU A 69 -0.75 1.34 0.37
N GLU A 70 0.35 1.42 1.10
CA GLU A 70 1.59 2.06 0.65
C GLU A 70 2.56 0.96 0.17
N SER A 71 2.92 0.95 -1.12
CA SER A 71 3.98 0.10 -1.68
C SER A 71 5.32 0.61 -1.20
N GLU A 72 6.07 -0.19 -0.45
CA GLU A 72 7.38 0.24 0.06
C GLU A 72 8.29 -0.95 0.37
N PHE A 73 9.57 -0.67 0.66
CA PHE A 73 10.38 -1.60 1.43
C PHE A 73 9.90 -1.65 2.88
N LEU A 74 10.24 -2.69 3.64
CA LEU A 74 9.88 -2.75 5.05
C LEU A 74 10.41 -1.50 5.79
N PRO A 75 9.65 -0.93 6.75
CA PRO A 75 10.12 0.16 7.56
C PRO A 75 11.44 -0.21 8.26
N ASP A 76 12.40 0.70 8.27
CA ASP A 76 13.74 0.50 8.86
C ASP A 76 14.67 -0.47 8.09
N SER A 77 14.34 -0.81 6.84
CA SER A 77 15.18 -1.65 5.98
C SER A 77 16.67 -1.28 5.92
N PRO A 78 17.09 0.00 5.90
CA PRO A 78 18.51 0.35 5.88
C PRO A 78 19.30 -0.20 7.08
N ASN A 79 18.63 -0.44 8.21
CA ASN A 79 19.22 -0.98 9.44
C ASN A 79 19.05 -2.51 9.58
N HIS A 80 18.33 -3.15 8.65
CA HIS A 80 17.97 -4.56 8.69
C HIS A 80 18.30 -5.32 7.39
N PRO A 81 19.60 -5.44 7.03
CA PRO A 81 20.03 -6.14 5.82
C PRO A 81 19.76 -7.67 5.85
N GLU A 82 19.45 -8.23 7.02
CA GLU A 82 19.14 -9.65 7.19
C GLU A 82 17.72 -10.04 6.74
N TRP A 83 16.85 -9.06 6.50
CA TRP A 83 15.47 -9.33 6.11
C TRP A 83 15.36 -9.92 4.69
N PRO A 84 14.40 -10.83 4.45
CA PRO A 84 14.31 -11.60 3.21
C PRO A 84 13.78 -10.81 2.00
N GLN A 85 13.72 -9.48 2.09
CA GLN A 85 13.33 -8.59 1.00
C GLN A 85 14.54 -8.20 0.12
N PRO A 86 14.33 -7.57 -1.05
CA PRO A 86 15.43 -6.99 -1.82
C PRO A 86 16.14 -5.85 -1.06
N ASP A 87 17.40 -5.61 -1.40
CA ASP A 87 18.19 -4.50 -0.83
C ASP A 87 17.52 -3.15 -1.15
N CYS A 88 17.50 -2.26 -0.17
CA CYS A 88 16.92 -0.92 -0.29
C CYS A 88 17.96 0.16 -0.67
N PHE A 89 19.24 -0.18 -0.72
CA PHE A 89 20.29 0.74 -1.18
C PHE A 89 20.43 0.71 -2.71
N LEU A 90 20.42 1.89 -3.32
CA LEU A 90 20.77 2.09 -4.73
C LEU A 90 22.21 2.61 -4.85
N ARG A 91 23.05 1.95 -5.64
CA ARG A 91 24.46 2.33 -5.86
C ARG A 91 24.64 3.12 -7.16
N PRO A 92 25.75 3.86 -7.33
CA PRO A 92 26.05 4.54 -8.58
C PRO A 92 26.03 3.58 -9.78
N GLY A 93 25.30 3.96 -10.82
CA GLY A 93 25.13 3.15 -12.05
C GLY A 93 23.98 2.15 -12.00
N GLU A 94 23.31 1.99 -10.86
CA GLU A 94 22.07 1.20 -10.74
C GLU A 94 20.84 2.06 -11.01
N GLU A 95 19.75 1.42 -11.43
CA GLU A 95 18.45 2.05 -11.66
C GLU A 95 17.44 1.51 -10.65
N TYR A 96 16.76 2.43 -9.95
CA TYR A 96 15.61 2.08 -9.14
C TYR A 96 14.35 2.12 -10.00
N SER A 97 13.62 1.01 -10.02
CA SER A 97 12.32 0.91 -10.68
C SER A 97 11.31 0.29 -9.72
N SER A 98 10.13 0.91 -9.64
CA SER A 98 9.01 0.41 -8.86
C SER A 98 7.70 0.69 -9.60
N LEU A 99 6.76 -0.23 -9.47
CA LEU A 99 5.47 -0.20 -10.13
C LEU A 99 4.41 -0.56 -9.11
N THR A 100 3.42 0.32 -8.96
CA THR A 100 2.22 0.08 -8.17
C THR A 100 0.99 0.29 -9.04
N GLU A 101 0.19 -0.76 -9.20
CA GLU A 101 -1.02 -0.74 -10.01
C GLU A 101 -2.26 -0.71 -9.11
N TYR A 102 -3.23 0.10 -9.51
CA TYR A 102 -4.56 0.14 -8.91
C TYR A 102 -5.57 -0.24 -9.97
N GLN A 103 -6.18 -1.41 -9.81
CA GLN A 103 -7.28 -1.84 -10.66
C GLN A 103 -8.58 -1.61 -9.90
N PHE A 104 -9.55 -1.01 -10.60
CA PHE A 104 -10.90 -0.82 -10.10
C PHE A 104 -11.80 -1.65 -11.00
N ILE A 105 -12.43 -2.68 -10.47
CA ILE A 105 -13.45 -3.46 -11.19
C ILE A 105 -14.83 -3.04 -10.68
N ALA A 106 -15.77 -2.89 -11.60
CA ALA A 106 -17.18 -2.67 -11.31
C ALA A 106 -17.95 -3.78 -12.01
N GLU A 107 -18.84 -4.46 -11.30
CA GLU A 107 -19.84 -5.35 -11.90
C GLU A 107 -21.03 -4.55 -12.47
#